data_AF-A0A9R1XFR0-F1
#
_entry.id   AF-A0A9R1XFR0-F1
#
_cell.length_a   1.000
_cell.length_b   1.000
_cell.length_c   1.000
_cell.angle_alpha   90.00
_cell.angle_beta   90.00
_cell.angle_gamma   90.00
#
_symmetry.space_group_name_H-M   'P 1'
#
loop_
_entity.id
_entity.type
_entity.pdbx_description
1 polymer ?
#
loop_
_entity_poly.entity_id
_entity_poly.type
_entity_poly.pdbx_seq_one_letter_code
_entity_poly.pdbx_strand_id
1 'polypeptide(L)'
;MKCQVRCNKRCVAENCNSIGIRYGKYYGVGWTGCPGERLCDDLDACCQIHDEYVEKRGMTNVKCHEKFKRCIKKVQKSGKAEFSRDCPVDITVPTIQ
;
A
#
# COMPACT_ATOMS: atom_id res chain seq x y z
N MET A 1 21.88 9.57 -14.61
CA MET A 1 21.41 10.18 -13.34
C MET A 1 20.25 9.32 -12.84
N LYS A 2 20.46 8.45 -11.84
CA LYS A 2 19.32 7.73 -11.22
C LYS A 2 18.61 8.77 -10.35
N CYS A 3 17.37 9.13 -10.68
CA CYS A 3 16.52 9.85 -9.75
C CYS A 3 16.63 9.12 -8.41
N GLN A 4 17.09 9.78 -7.35
CA GLN A 4 16.88 9.28 -6.00
C GLN A 4 15.38 9.26 -5.83
N VAL A 5 14.74 8.13 -6.13
CA VAL A 5 13.37 7.88 -5.73
C VAL A 5 13.40 8.05 -4.22
N ARG A 6 12.78 9.12 -3.72
CA ARG A 6 12.61 9.32 -2.28
C ARG A 6 11.72 8.16 -1.82
N CYS A 7 12.37 7.09 -1.39
CA CYS A 7 11.71 5.90 -0.91
C CYS A 7 11.64 5.95 0.62
N ASN A 8 10.58 5.39 1.18
CA ASN A 8 10.31 5.43 2.60
C ASN A 8 10.83 4.16 3.31
N LYS A 9 11.31 4.32 4.55
CA LYS A 9 11.80 3.22 5.40
C LYS A 9 10.99 3.02 6.67
N ARG A 10 10.01 3.89 6.95
CA ARG A 10 9.24 3.88 8.20
C ARG A 10 7.78 3.55 7.93
N CYS A 11 7.12 2.88 8.86
CA CYS A 11 5.68 2.68 8.79
C CYS A 11 4.99 3.99 9.17
N VAL A 12 4.17 4.52 8.27
CA VAL A 12 3.45 5.79 8.44
C VAL A 12 1.96 5.53 8.34
N ALA A 13 1.17 6.22 9.17
CA ALA A 13 -0.28 6.16 9.20
C ALA A 13 -0.81 7.60 9.31
N GLU A 14 -1.00 8.25 8.16
CA GLU A 14 -1.38 9.66 8.05
C GLU A 14 -2.59 9.83 7.12
N ASN A 15 -3.47 10.79 7.45
CA ASN A 15 -4.60 11.21 6.60
C ASN A 15 -5.52 10.06 6.15
N CYS A 16 -5.83 9.12 7.05
CA CYS A 16 -6.36 7.81 6.67
C CYS A 16 -7.78 7.79 6.09
N ASN A 17 -8.46 8.94 6.09
CA ASN A 17 -9.79 9.15 5.52
C ASN A 17 -9.78 10.17 4.36
N SER A 18 -8.62 10.43 3.75
CA SER A 18 -8.43 11.47 2.74
C SER A 18 -7.60 10.97 1.55
N ILE A 19 -7.68 11.67 0.43
CA ILE A 19 -6.86 11.41 -0.78
C ILE A 19 -5.36 11.55 -0.48
N GLY A 20 -5.00 12.33 0.54
CA GLY A 20 -3.61 12.49 1.01
C GLY A 20 -3.09 11.37 1.92
N ILE A 21 -3.76 10.22 1.94
CA ILE A 21 -3.41 9.06 2.78
C ILE A 21 -1.99 8.57 2.53
N ARG A 22 -1.29 8.30 3.64
CA ARG A 22 -0.03 7.54 3.64
C ARG A 22 -0.15 6.42 4.65
N TYR A 23 -0.12 5.19 4.14
CA TYR A 23 -0.21 3.99 4.96
C TYR A 23 0.99 3.09 4.70
N GLY A 24 1.57 2.57 5.78
CA GLY A 24 2.75 1.73 5.73
C GLY A 24 3.91 2.42 5.01
N LYS A 25 4.55 1.68 4.11
CA LYS A 25 5.63 2.16 3.24
C LYS A 25 5.18 2.34 1.79
N TYR A 26 4.14 1.64 1.35
CA TYR A 26 3.81 1.48 -0.06
C TYR A 26 2.45 2.04 -0.49
N TYR A 27 1.67 2.64 0.41
CA TYR A 27 0.37 3.21 0.03
C TYR A 27 0.34 4.72 0.14
N GLY A 28 0.03 5.37 -0.99
CA GLY A 28 -0.11 6.82 -1.13
C GLY A 28 0.34 7.30 -2.52
N VAL A 29 -0.23 8.40 -3.00
CA VAL A 29 0.14 8.95 -4.31
C VAL A 29 1.60 9.45 -4.28
N GLY A 30 2.43 8.94 -5.19
CA GLY A 30 3.86 9.26 -5.22
C GLY A 30 4.64 8.78 -3.99
N TRP A 31 4.07 7.83 -3.24
CA TRP A 31 4.65 7.25 -2.04
C TRP A 31 5.03 5.81 -2.28
N THR A 32 6.27 5.43 -1.97
CA THR A 32 6.72 4.04 -2.11
C THR A 32 7.86 3.72 -1.14
N GLY A 33 8.00 2.44 -0.79
CA GLY A 33 9.03 1.97 0.15
C GLY A 33 10.35 1.67 -0.53
N CYS A 34 11.45 1.69 0.24
CA CYS A 34 12.77 1.33 -0.31
C CYS A 34 12.86 -0.18 -0.61
N PRO A 35 13.62 -0.59 -1.65
CA PRO A 35 13.85 -2.01 -1.93
C PRO A 35 14.47 -2.75 -0.73
N GLY A 36 13.96 -3.94 -0.42
CA GLY A 36 14.47 -4.79 0.66
C GLY A 36 14.01 -4.39 2.08
N GLU A 37 13.19 -3.36 2.21
CA GLU A 37 12.60 -2.98 3.50
C GLU A 37 11.59 -4.03 3.99
N ARG A 38 11.59 -4.29 5.30
CA ARG A 38 10.55 -5.11 5.93
C ARG A 38 9.20 -4.41 5.83
N LEU A 39 8.17 -5.17 5.45
CA LEU A 39 6.78 -4.72 5.36
C LEU A 39 6.19 -4.40 6.73
N CYS A 40 5.32 -3.41 6.78
CA CYS A 40 4.66 -2.99 8.02
C CYS A 40 3.58 -3.98 8.48
N ASP A 41 2.77 -4.46 7.54
CA ASP A 41 1.75 -5.50 7.74
C ASP A 41 1.33 -6.13 6.39
N ASP A 42 0.28 -6.96 6.42
CA ASP A 42 -0.22 -7.64 5.23
C ASP A 42 -0.90 -6.66 4.23
N LEU A 43 -1.41 -5.51 4.67
CA LEU A 43 -1.96 -4.49 3.75
C LEU A 43 -0.84 -3.78 3.00
N ASP A 44 0.24 -3.41 3.70
CA ASP A 44 1.46 -2.86 3.12
C ASP A 44 2.09 -3.83 2.10
N ALA A 45 2.02 -5.15 2.38
CA ALA A 45 2.41 -6.20 1.46
C ALA A 45 1.61 -6.17 0.14
N CYS A 46 0.29 -6.00 0.23
CA CYS A 46 -0.56 -5.90 -0.95
C CYS A 46 -0.16 -4.68 -1.81
N CYS A 47 0.17 -3.56 -1.16
CA CYS A 47 0.55 -2.31 -1.83
C CYS A 47 1.93 -2.41 -2.50
N GLN A 48 2.91 -3.04 -1.84
CA GLN A 48 4.22 -3.32 -2.45
C GLN A 48 4.07 -4.15 -3.74
N ILE A 49 3.29 -5.23 -3.67
CA ILE A 49 3.05 -6.08 -4.85
C ILE A 49 2.35 -5.27 -5.96
N HIS A 50 1.38 -4.43 -5.59
CA HIS A 50 0.70 -3.57 -6.56
C HIS A 50 1.67 -2.61 -7.25
N ASP A 51 2.53 -1.92 -6.51
CA ASP A 51 3.55 -1.02 -7.04
C ASP A 51 4.47 -1.74 -8.04
N GLU A 52 4.99 -2.92 -7.67
CA GLU A 52 5.85 -3.71 -8.56
C GLU A 52 5.14 -4.15 -9.86
N TYR A 53 3.85 -4.47 -9.77
CA TYR A 53 3.06 -4.84 -10.95
C TYR A 53 2.78 -3.63 -11.83
N VAL A 54 2.43 -2.47 -11.24
CA VAL A 54 2.19 -1.23 -11.97
C VAL A 54 3.46 -0.75 -12.66
N GLU A 55 4.62 -0.83 -12.00
CA GLU A 55 5.92 -0.50 -12.59
C GLU A 55 6.22 -1.38 -13.82
N LYS A 56 5.90 -2.69 -13.75
CA LYS A 56 6.18 -3.65 -14.83
C LYS A 56 5.13 -3.67 -15.95
N ARG A 57 3.86 -3.36 -15.65
CA ARG A 57 2.71 -3.63 -16.53
C ARG A 57 1.84 -2.41 -16.84
N GLY A 58 2.10 -1.28 -16.21
CA GLY A 58 1.32 -0.05 -16.34
C GLY A 58 0.09 0.00 -15.43
N MET A 59 -0.24 1.22 -14.99
CA MET A 59 -1.35 1.50 -14.06
C MET A 59 -2.74 1.18 -14.63
N THR A 60 -2.90 1.10 -15.95
CA THR A 60 -4.18 0.78 -16.60
C THR A 60 -4.47 -0.72 -16.68
N ASN A 61 -3.60 -1.57 -16.13
CA ASN A 61 -3.78 -3.01 -16.20
C ASN A 61 -4.87 -3.52 -15.25
N VAL A 62 -6.05 -3.85 -15.78
CA VAL A 62 -7.19 -4.36 -15.01
C VAL A 62 -6.83 -5.58 -14.14
N LYS A 63 -5.96 -6.48 -14.61
CA LYS A 63 -5.55 -7.67 -13.84
C LYS A 63 -4.75 -7.31 -12.59
N CYS A 64 -4.03 -6.17 -12.61
CA CYS A 64 -3.34 -5.64 -11.44
C CYS A 64 -4.36 -5.26 -10.37
N HIS A 65 -5.35 -4.45 -10.75
CA HIS A 65 -6.41 -3.98 -9.87
C HIS A 65 -7.26 -5.11 -9.28
N GLU A 66 -7.59 -6.13 -10.07
CA GLU A 66 -8.31 -7.30 -9.56
C GLU A 66 -7.50 -8.11 -8.54
N LYS A 67 -6.20 -8.33 -8.81
CA LYS A 67 -5.31 -9.04 -7.87
C LYS A 67 -5.18 -8.25 -6.57
N PHE A 68 -5.01 -6.95 -6.68
CA PHE A 68 -4.89 -6.06 -5.53
C PHE A 68 -6.15 -6.06 -4.67
N LYS A 69 -7.34 -5.91 -5.28
CA LYS A 69 -8.63 -6.04 -4.58
C LYS A 69 -8.80 -7.39 -3.89
N ARG A 70 -8.37 -8.50 -4.51
CA ARG A 70 -8.38 -9.82 -3.87
C ARG A 70 -7.42 -9.92 -2.69
N CYS A 71 -6.26 -9.28 -2.76
CA CYS A 71 -5.28 -9.25 -1.68
C CYS A 71 -5.87 -8.54 -0.45
N ILE A 72 -6.38 -7.32 -0.63
CA ILE A 72 -7.01 -6.53 0.43
C ILE A 72 -8.16 -7.29 1.11
N LYS A 73 -9.05 -7.92 0.32
CA LYS A 73 -10.16 -8.71 0.87
C LYS A 73 -9.68 -9.88 1.75
N LYS A 74 -8.53 -10.47 1.46
CA LYS A 74 -7.95 -11.53 2.31
C LYS A 74 -7.42 -10.95 3.61
N VAL A 75 -6.78 -9.78 3.57
CA VAL A 75 -6.30 -9.07 4.77
C VAL A 75 -7.49 -8.75 5.68
N GLN A 76 -8.53 -8.13 5.15
CA GLN A 76 -9.77 -7.83 5.89
C GLN A 76 -10.38 -9.08 6.55
N LYS A 77 -10.44 -10.20 5.83
CA LYS A 77 -10.99 -11.46 6.36
C LYS A 77 -10.09 -12.14 7.38
N SER A 78 -8.80 -11.85 7.39
CA SER A 78 -7.84 -12.51 8.26
C SER A 78 -7.99 -12.10 9.73
N GLY A 79 -8.56 -10.91 9.98
CA GLY A 79 -8.69 -10.35 11.34
C GLY A 79 -7.35 -10.14 12.06
N LYS A 80 -6.23 -10.19 11.34
CA LYS A 80 -4.90 -9.95 11.90
C LYS A 80 -4.79 -8.50 12.35
N ALA A 81 -4.07 -8.28 13.45
CA ALA A 81 -3.74 -6.94 13.90
C ALA A 81 -2.84 -6.23 12.87
N GLU A 82 -3.22 -5.01 12.54
CA GLU A 82 -2.45 -4.09 11.71
C GLU A 82 -1.33 -3.43 12.53
N PHE A 83 -0.37 -2.79 11.84
CA PHE A 83 0.71 -2.09 12.54
C PHE A 83 0.23 -0.79 13.22
N SER A 84 -0.86 -0.19 12.73
CA SER A 84 -1.44 1.05 13.24
C SER A 84 -2.86 0.84 13.72
N ARG A 85 -3.20 1.43 14.88
CA ARG A 85 -4.57 1.49 15.38
C ARG A 85 -5.30 2.76 14.93
N ASP A 86 -4.55 3.75 14.47
CA ASP A 86 -5.08 5.07 14.08
C ASP A 86 -5.65 5.05 12.66
N CYS A 87 -5.31 4.03 11.88
CA CYS A 87 -5.68 3.87 10.48
C CYS A 87 -6.15 2.46 10.20
N PRO A 88 -7.33 2.08 10.71
CA PRO A 88 -7.79 0.72 10.54
C PRO A 88 -8.06 0.42 9.05
N VAL A 89 -7.88 -0.83 8.64
CA VAL A 89 -8.00 -1.26 7.22
C VAL A 89 -9.38 -0.94 6.65
N ASP A 90 -10.45 -0.97 7.44
CA ASP A 90 -11.80 -0.63 6.99
C ASP A 90 -11.97 0.86 6.60
N ILE A 91 -11.22 1.77 7.22
CA ILE A 91 -11.15 3.19 6.86
C ILE A 91 -10.18 3.43 5.71
N THR A 92 -9.05 2.70 5.71
CA THR A 92 -7.98 2.84 4.71
C THR A 92 -8.40 2.29 3.34
N VAL A 93 -9.09 1.15 3.29
CA VAL A 93 -9.42 0.47 2.03
C VAL A 93 -10.33 1.26 1.09
N PRO A 94 -11.37 1.96 1.55
CA PRO A 94 -12.21 2.78 0.67
C PRO A 94 -11.45 3.87 -0.09
N THR A 95 -10.32 4.36 0.43
CA THR A 95 -9.50 5.36 -0.27
C THR A 95 -8.55 4.72 -1.28
N ILE A 96 -8.34 3.40 -1.21
CA ILE A 96 -7.47 2.64 -2.13
C ILE A 96 -8.19 2.47 -3.47
N GLN A 97 -7.74 3.20 -4.50
CA GLN A 97 -8.26 3.13 -5.87
C GLN A 97 -7.62 2.02 -6.71
#